data_AF-A0A9P6NNL2-F1
#
_entry.id   AF-A0A9P6NNL2-F1
#
_cell.length_a   1.000
_cell.length_b   1.000
_cell.length_c   1.000
_cell.angle_alpha   90.00
_cell.angle_beta   90.00
_cell.angle_gamma   90.00
#
_symmetry.space_group_name_H-M   'P 1'
#
loop_
_entity.id
_entity.type
_entity.pdbx_description
1 polymer ?
#
loop_
_entity_poly.entity_id
_entity_poly.type
_entity_poly.pdbx_seq_one_letter_code
_entity_poly.pdbx_strand_id
1 'polypeptide(L)'
;MTNVSPINSPDDGFHCLRITPNTKISGCVSIALTHLKKVDSIPLCLHTLPSSSATAESVEKTIAASKRNPSNNSVGRLISIVEIIKREFESEHFSGSTTDKSITNTLKAGLHQYNQIGSLESWQAENEEMRLGDELKDVIEKISERHDLIVKEFLNEERKRPRRTHTPYMKIYLSRSPISSLEGKSNIYHQQPTSTPRRGKGTSQPVDVSMDSINPVPINHANTLSSEVAPV
;
A
#
# COMPACT_ATOMS: atom_id res chain seq x y z
N MET A 1 12.73 -16.72 -18.03
CA MET A 1 12.97 -17.07 -16.62
C MET A 1 12.63 -15.87 -15.74
N THR A 2 11.57 -15.94 -14.94
CA THR A 2 11.06 -14.81 -14.13
C THR A 2 11.45 -15.02 -12.67
N ASN A 3 12.38 -14.20 -12.16
CA ASN A 3 12.75 -14.19 -10.75
C ASN A 3 11.66 -13.50 -9.91
N VAL A 4 10.58 -14.23 -9.64
CA VAL A 4 9.70 -13.96 -8.49
C VAL A 4 10.03 -15.07 -7.51
N SER A 5 10.94 -14.80 -6.58
CA SER A 5 11.28 -15.77 -5.54
C SER A 5 10.18 -15.72 -4.48
N PRO A 6 9.40 -16.79 -4.26
CA PRO A 6 8.56 -16.88 -3.07
C PRO A 6 9.50 -16.97 -1.87
N ILE A 7 9.60 -15.88 -1.11
CA ILE A 7 10.29 -15.90 0.19
C ILE A 7 9.24 -16.39 1.19
N ASN A 8 9.09 -17.71 1.28
CA ASN A 8 8.33 -18.32 2.35
C ASN A 8 9.19 -18.23 3.62
N SER A 9 8.96 -17.22 4.47
CA SER A 9 9.26 -17.35 5.90
C SER A 9 8.07 -18.07 6.54
N PRO A 10 8.18 -19.36 6.90
CA PRO A 10 7.05 -20.18 7.33
C PRO A 10 6.41 -19.77 8.68
N ASP A 11 6.95 -18.79 9.41
CA ASP A 11 6.61 -18.57 10.82
C ASP A 11 5.41 -17.65 11.11
N ASP A 12 4.91 -16.87 10.16
CA ASP A 12 3.79 -15.95 10.46
C ASP A 12 2.41 -16.49 10.01
N GLY A 13 2.34 -17.66 9.36
CA GLY A 13 1.09 -18.19 8.83
C GLY A 13 0.55 -17.45 7.59
N PHE A 14 1.40 -16.74 6.85
CA PHE A 14 1.05 -16.00 5.63
C PHE A 14 1.85 -16.50 4.42
N HIS A 15 1.24 -16.46 3.23
CA HIS A 15 1.99 -16.60 1.98
C HIS A 15 2.52 -15.23 1.54
N CYS A 16 3.83 -15.03 1.57
CA CYS A 16 4.44 -13.71 1.37
C CYS A 16 4.96 -13.51 -0.07
N LEU A 17 4.59 -12.39 -0.69
CA LEU A 17 5.09 -11.92 -1.98
C LEU A 17 5.78 -10.56 -1.83
N ARG A 18 7.07 -10.52 -2.14
CA ARG A 18 7.87 -9.30 -2.10
C ARG A 18 7.71 -8.49 -3.39
N ILE A 19 7.36 -7.21 -3.26
CA ILE A 19 7.25 -6.26 -4.36
C ILE A 19 8.48 -5.35 -4.38
N THR A 20 9.20 -5.41 -5.50
CA THR A 20 10.38 -4.60 -5.80
C THR A 20 10.10 -3.72 -7.02
N PRO A 21 10.92 -2.69 -7.30
CA PRO A 21 10.78 -1.89 -8.52
C PRO A 21 10.73 -2.72 -9.81
N ASN A 22 11.44 -3.85 -9.81
CA ASN A 22 11.57 -4.73 -10.97
C ASN A 22 10.55 -5.88 -11.01
N THR A 23 9.61 -5.94 -10.06
CA THR A 23 8.61 -7.03 -10.00
C THR A 23 7.69 -6.96 -11.22
N LYS A 24 7.56 -8.07 -11.97
CA LYS A 24 6.62 -8.16 -13.10
C LYS A 24 5.19 -8.25 -12.59
N ILE A 25 4.36 -7.27 -12.93
CA ILE A 25 2.97 -7.14 -12.44
C ILE A 25 2.16 -8.38 -12.79
N SER A 26 2.12 -8.77 -14.07
CA SER A 26 1.33 -9.91 -14.54
C SER A 26 1.69 -11.21 -13.82
N GLY A 27 2.98 -11.53 -13.71
CA GLY A 27 3.45 -12.72 -13.01
C GLY A 27 3.06 -12.73 -11.53
N CYS A 28 3.21 -11.58 -10.85
CA CYS A 28 2.82 -11.45 -9.45
C CYS A 28 1.31 -11.62 -9.24
N VAL A 29 0.49 -11.02 -10.11
CA VAL A 29 -0.98 -11.13 -10.08
C VAL A 29 -1.40 -12.58 -10.31
N SER A 30 -0.85 -13.27 -11.32
CA SER A 30 -1.18 -14.67 -11.59
C SER A 30 -0.84 -15.60 -10.42
N ILE A 31 0.31 -15.40 -9.78
CA ILE A 31 0.70 -16.17 -8.58
C ILE A 31 -0.30 -15.91 -7.44
N ALA A 32 -0.59 -14.64 -7.15
CA ALA A 32 -1.51 -14.24 -6.09
C ALA A 32 -2.92 -14.79 -6.29
N LEU A 33 -3.48 -14.69 -7.50
CA LEU A 33 -4.81 -15.21 -7.82
C LEU A 33 -4.84 -16.74 -7.73
N THR A 34 -3.82 -17.42 -8.23
CA THR A 34 -3.72 -18.89 -8.13
C THR A 34 -3.70 -19.34 -6.67
N HIS A 35 -3.01 -18.59 -5.81
CA HIS A 35 -2.96 -18.84 -4.37
C HIS A 35 -4.33 -18.60 -3.72
N LEU A 36 -4.92 -17.43 -3.93
CA LEU A 36 -6.20 -17.03 -3.36
C LEU A 36 -7.37 -17.90 -3.81
N LYS A 37 -7.28 -18.60 -4.95
CA LYS A 37 -8.33 -19.52 -5.42
C LYS A 37 -8.48 -20.77 -4.53
N LYS A 38 -7.41 -21.23 -3.88
CA LYS A 38 -7.43 -22.44 -3.05
C LYS A 38 -8.30 -22.21 -1.80
N VAL A 39 -9.25 -23.13 -1.54
CA VAL A 39 -10.28 -23.00 -0.49
C VAL A 39 -9.65 -22.81 0.90
N ASP A 40 -8.61 -23.58 1.20
CA ASP A 40 -7.90 -23.53 2.49
C ASP A 40 -6.58 -22.76 2.39
N SER A 41 -6.53 -21.72 1.54
CA SER A 41 -5.32 -20.90 1.42
C SER A 41 -5.09 -20.08 2.69
N ILE A 42 -3.86 -20.18 3.21
CA ILE A 42 -3.33 -19.22 4.17
C ILE A 42 -3.44 -17.80 3.59
N PRO A 43 -3.68 -16.76 4.42
CA PRO A 43 -3.80 -15.40 3.92
C PRO A 43 -2.55 -14.94 3.15
N LEU A 44 -2.75 -14.13 2.12
CA LEU A 44 -1.69 -13.61 1.26
C LEU A 44 -1.15 -12.30 1.83
N CYS A 45 0.17 -12.16 1.95
CA CYS A 45 0.83 -10.92 2.36
C CYS A 45 1.69 -10.40 1.20
N LEU A 46 1.45 -9.17 0.74
CA LEU A 46 2.30 -8.49 -0.23
C LEU A 46 3.03 -7.34 0.46
N HIS A 47 4.35 -7.22 0.29
CA HIS A 47 5.13 -6.22 1.01
C HIS A 47 6.27 -5.60 0.22
N THR A 48 6.75 -4.43 0.65
CA THR A 48 7.91 -3.74 0.08
C THR A 48 9.21 -3.89 0.88
N LEU A 49 9.17 -4.66 1.99
CA LEU A 49 10.37 -4.86 2.82
C LEU A 49 11.56 -5.47 2.04
N PRO A 50 12.80 -5.19 2.48
CA PRO A 50 13.99 -5.91 2.05
C PRO A 50 13.86 -7.43 2.24
N SER A 51 14.78 -8.19 1.62
CA SER A 51 14.83 -9.65 1.82
C SER A 51 15.01 -9.97 3.30
N SER A 52 14.40 -11.05 3.81
CA SER A 52 14.65 -11.51 5.19
C SER A 52 16.11 -11.93 5.42
N SER A 53 16.80 -12.33 4.36
CA SER A 53 18.25 -12.57 4.34
C SER A 53 19.10 -11.31 4.19
N ALA A 54 18.48 -10.12 4.11
CA ALA A 54 19.22 -8.88 3.99
C ALA A 54 20.00 -8.61 5.28
N THR A 55 21.29 -8.34 5.13
CA THR A 55 22.13 -7.78 6.19
C THR A 55 21.70 -6.35 6.49
N ALA A 56 22.03 -5.83 7.68
CA ALA A 56 21.81 -4.41 8.02
C ALA A 56 22.35 -3.47 6.93
N GLU A 57 23.54 -3.78 6.40
CA GLU A 57 24.16 -3.05 5.29
C GLU A 57 23.29 -3.05 4.01
N SER A 58 22.58 -4.13 3.72
CA SER A 58 21.68 -4.21 2.56
C SER A 58 20.42 -3.35 2.75
N VAL A 59 19.91 -3.25 3.99
CA VAL A 59 18.79 -2.37 4.33
C VAL A 59 19.22 -0.90 4.20
N GLU A 60 20.40 -0.55 4.71
CA GLU A 60 20.97 0.80 4.57
C GLU A 60 21.20 1.19 3.11
N LYS A 61 21.69 0.28 2.27
CA LYS A 61 21.80 0.50 0.82
C LYS A 61 20.44 0.79 0.19
N THR A 62 19.38 0.10 0.64
CA THR A 62 18.01 0.33 0.16
C THR A 62 17.52 1.71 0.57
N ILE A 63 17.71 2.09 1.84
CA ILE A 63 17.39 3.42 2.38
C ILE A 63 18.13 4.52 1.58
N ALA A 64 19.43 4.36 1.37
CA ALA A 64 20.25 5.31 0.62
C ALA A 64 19.84 5.40 -0.86
N ALA A 65 19.44 4.28 -1.48
CA ALA A 65 18.93 4.26 -2.84
C ALA A 65 17.57 4.98 -2.96
N SER A 66 16.65 4.74 -2.01
CA SER A 66 15.34 5.40 -1.97
C SER A 66 15.45 6.91 -1.73
N LYS A 67 16.43 7.36 -0.92
CA LYS A 67 16.69 8.80 -0.72
C LYS A 67 17.20 9.50 -1.98
N ARG A 68 18.05 8.83 -2.76
CA ARG A 68 18.57 9.36 -4.03
C ARG A 68 17.54 9.34 -5.14
N ASN A 69 16.66 8.35 -5.15
CA ASN A 69 15.64 8.21 -6.18
C ASN A 69 14.30 7.73 -5.58
N PRO A 70 13.39 8.67 -5.25
CA PRO A 70 12.07 8.34 -4.72
C PRO A 70 11.24 7.42 -5.63
N SER A 71 11.50 7.41 -6.95
CA SER A 71 10.81 6.53 -7.89
C SER A 71 11.16 5.04 -7.71
N ASN A 72 12.24 4.73 -6.98
CA ASN A 72 12.58 3.36 -6.60
C ASN A 72 11.72 2.83 -5.44
N ASN A 73 10.78 3.63 -4.91
CA ASN A 73 9.83 3.15 -3.93
C ASN A 73 8.79 2.23 -4.60
N SER A 74 8.75 0.96 -4.17
CA SER A 74 7.81 -0.03 -4.72
C SER A 74 6.39 0.05 -4.17
N VAL A 75 6.07 0.99 -3.26
CA VAL A 75 4.73 1.14 -2.65
C VAL A 75 3.65 1.42 -3.70
N GLY A 76 3.86 2.35 -4.63
CA GLY A 76 2.87 2.64 -5.67
C GLY A 76 2.59 1.45 -6.59
N ARG A 77 3.64 0.65 -6.86
CA ARG A 77 3.54 -0.60 -7.62
C ARG A 77 2.79 -1.68 -6.84
N LEU A 78 3.06 -1.82 -5.54
CA LEU A 78 2.36 -2.73 -4.64
C LEU A 78 0.85 -2.45 -4.64
N ILE A 79 0.45 -1.18 -4.47
CA ILE A 79 -0.96 -0.78 -4.49
C ILE A 79 -1.60 -1.16 -5.82
N SER A 80 -0.93 -0.85 -6.94
CA SER A 80 -1.42 -1.19 -8.27
C SER A 80 -1.64 -2.69 -8.47
N ILE A 81 -0.71 -3.53 -8.01
CA ILE A 81 -0.81 -4.99 -8.06
C ILE A 81 -2.00 -5.48 -7.23
N VAL A 82 -2.15 -4.98 -5.99
CA VAL A 82 -3.26 -5.35 -5.09
C VAL A 82 -4.61 -4.97 -5.70
N GLU A 83 -4.74 -3.78 -6.27
CA GLU A 83 -6.00 -3.36 -6.91
C GLU A 83 -6.35 -4.21 -8.13
N ILE A 84 -5.36 -4.65 -8.92
CA ILE A 84 -5.58 -5.61 -10.02
C ILE A 84 -6.07 -6.96 -9.46
N ILE A 85 -5.39 -7.49 -8.43
CA ILE A 85 -5.77 -8.76 -7.79
C ILE A 85 -7.23 -8.71 -7.31
N LYS A 86 -7.63 -7.65 -6.61
CA LYS A 86 -9.02 -7.52 -6.11
C LYS A 86 -10.03 -7.52 -7.25
N ARG A 87 -9.80 -6.73 -8.31
CA ARG A 87 -10.71 -6.66 -9.47
C ARG A 87 -10.82 -8.00 -10.21
N GLU A 88 -9.70 -8.66 -10.46
CA GLU A 88 -9.68 -9.95 -11.18
C GLU A 88 -10.30 -11.08 -10.34
N PHE A 89 -10.01 -11.11 -9.03
CA PHE A 89 -10.58 -12.06 -8.10
C PHE A 89 -12.12 -11.96 -8.08
N GLU A 90 -12.66 -10.75 -7.97
CA GLU A 90 -14.12 -10.52 -8.02
C GLU A 90 -14.71 -10.90 -9.38
N SER A 91 -14.09 -10.47 -10.49
CA SER A 91 -14.61 -10.68 -11.85
C SER A 91 -14.84 -12.17 -12.19
N GLU A 92 -13.93 -13.04 -11.76
CA GLU A 92 -14.08 -14.48 -11.97
C GLU A 92 -15.21 -15.10 -11.13
N HIS A 93 -15.44 -14.62 -9.91
CA HIS A 93 -16.49 -15.16 -9.03
C HIS A 93 -17.90 -14.66 -9.43
N PHE A 94 -18.00 -13.49 -10.07
CA PHE A 94 -19.29 -12.94 -10.53
C PHE A 94 -19.78 -13.48 -11.87
N SER A 95 -18.91 -13.99 -12.74
CA SER A 95 -19.30 -14.40 -14.11
C SER A 95 -19.89 -15.82 -14.23
N GLY A 96 -19.80 -16.65 -13.19
CA GLY A 96 -19.96 -18.11 -13.31
C GLY A 96 -21.14 -18.82 -12.62
N SER A 97 -22.10 -18.16 -11.95
CA SER A 97 -23.09 -18.91 -11.14
C SER A 97 -24.53 -18.39 -11.21
N THR A 98 -25.34 -19.02 -12.06
CA THR A 98 -26.79 -18.81 -12.17
C THR A 98 -27.62 -19.89 -11.45
N THR A 99 -27.01 -20.96 -10.93
CA THR A 99 -27.78 -22.18 -10.60
C THR A 99 -27.88 -22.59 -9.14
N ASP A 100 -27.03 -22.13 -8.20
CA ASP A 100 -27.16 -22.52 -6.78
C ASP A 100 -27.03 -21.34 -5.79
N LYS A 101 -28.17 -20.93 -5.22
CA LYS A 101 -28.31 -19.71 -4.41
C LYS A 101 -27.84 -19.83 -2.96
N SER A 102 -27.58 -21.04 -2.46
CA SER A 102 -27.36 -21.27 -1.02
C SER A 102 -25.89 -21.24 -0.58
N ILE A 103 -24.96 -21.80 -1.38
CA ILE A 103 -23.52 -21.85 -1.04
C ILE A 103 -22.76 -20.59 -1.49
N THR A 104 -23.35 -19.80 -2.39
CA THR A 104 -22.66 -18.69 -3.05
C THR A 104 -22.57 -17.40 -2.23
N ASN A 105 -23.31 -17.24 -1.13
CA ASN A 105 -23.29 -15.97 -0.38
C ASN A 105 -21.99 -15.74 0.40
N THR A 106 -21.35 -16.79 0.92
CA THR A 106 -20.06 -16.70 1.62
C THR A 106 -18.89 -16.50 0.66
N LEU A 107 -18.97 -17.03 -0.56
CA LEU A 107 -17.95 -16.88 -1.62
C LEU A 107 -18.13 -15.62 -2.48
N LYS A 108 -19.26 -14.92 -2.36
CA LYS A 108 -19.52 -13.63 -3.02
C LYS A 108 -18.91 -12.44 -2.29
N ALA A 109 -18.40 -12.65 -1.07
CA ALA A 109 -17.64 -11.63 -0.38
C ALA A 109 -16.32 -11.39 -1.13
N GLY A 110 -16.00 -10.13 -1.43
CA GLY A 110 -14.69 -9.75 -1.95
C GLY A 110 -13.57 -10.05 -0.94
N LEU A 111 -12.37 -9.57 -1.21
CA LEU A 111 -11.24 -9.80 -0.31
C LEU A 111 -11.25 -8.82 0.87
N HIS A 112 -11.07 -9.34 2.08
CA HIS A 112 -10.69 -8.54 3.24
C HIS A 112 -9.26 -8.05 3.04
N GLN A 113 -9.02 -6.78 3.37
CA GLN A 113 -7.71 -6.17 3.23
C GLN A 113 -7.24 -5.60 4.56
N TYR A 114 -5.99 -5.88 4.94
CA TYR A 114 -5.35 -5.27 6.10
C TYR A 114 -4.09 -4.56 5.65
N ASN A 115 -3.93 -3.29 6.04
CA ASN A 115 -2.79 -2.47 5.64
C ASN A 115 -1.91 -2.19 6.85
N GLN A 116 -0.61 -2.46 6.73
CA GLN A 116 0.40 -2.06 7.70
C GLN A 116 1.40 -1.13 7.01
N ILE A 117 1.68 0.02 7.62
CA ILE A 117 2.61 1.03 7.09
C ILE A 117 3.66 1.31 8.17
N GLY A 118 4.92 1.50 7.75
CA GLY A 118 5.99 1.88 8.67
C GLY A 118 7.18 2.49 7.94
N SER A 119 8.31 2.59 8.63
CA SER A 119 9.58 3.04 8.05
C SER A 119 10.63 1.93 8.14
N LEU A 120 11.51 1.83 7.13
CA LEU A 120 12.59 0.85 7.13
C LEU A 120 13.55 1.09 8.30
N GLU A 121 13.73 2.35 8.70
CA GLU A 121 14.54 2.72 9.86
C GLU A 121 13.96 2.12 11.15
N SER A 122 12.64 2.19 11.35
CA SER A 122 11.96 1.54 12.50
C SER A 122 12.03 0.01 12.41
N TRP A 123 11.75 -0.55 11.23
CA TRP A 123 11.77 -1.99 11.01
C TRP A 123 13.16 -2.61 11.22
N GLN A 124 14.21 -1.89 10.82
CA GLN A 124 15.60 -2.32 11.04
C GLN A 124 15.92 -2.37 12.53
N ALA A 125 15.54 -1.34 13.30
CA ALA A 125 15.75 -1.30 14.75
C ALA A 125 15.03 -2.45 15.48
N GLU A 126 13.75 -2.70 15.15
CA GLU A 126 12.95 -3.80 15.73
C GLU A 126 13.57 -5.18 15.44
N ASN A 127 14.05 -5.40 14.21
CA ASN A 127 14.70 -6.66 13.83
C ASN A 127 16.08 -6.84 14.49
N GLU A 128 16.80 -5.75 14.71
CA GLU A 128 18.11 -5.78 15.35
C GLU A 128 17.98 -6.10 16.84
N GLU A 129 16.99 -5.50 17.52
CA GLU A 129 16.62 -5.82 18.91
C GLU A 129 16.26 -7.30 19.09
N MET A 130 15.49 -7.88 18.16
CA MET A 130 15.12 -9.30 18.20
C MET A 130 16.31 -10.25 17.96
N ARG A 131 17.33 -9.83 17.20
CA ARG A 131 18.51 -10.67 16.89
C ARG A 131 19.56 -10.64 17.98
N LEU A 132 19.67 -9.54 18.73
CA LEU A 132 20.82 -9.30 19.60
C LEU A 132 20.63 -9.79 21.04
N GLY A 133 19.40 -10.05 21.51
CA GLY A 133 19.17 -10.71 22.81
C GLY A 133 20.04 -10.15 23.95
N ASP A 134 21.07 -10.90 24.37
CA ASP A 134 22.02 -10.56 25.45
C ASP A 134 23.19 -9.61 25.06
N GLU A 135 23.43 -9.34 23.77
CA GLU A 135 24.40 -8.32 23.28
C GLU A 135 23.84 -6.89 23.33
N LEU A 136 22.72 -6.69 24.02
CA LEU A 136 22.00 -5.42 24.12
C LEU A 136 22.84 -4.27 24.68
N LYS A 137 23.87 -4.55 25.49
CA LYS A 137 24.74 -3.52 26.09
C LYS A 137 25.55 -2.76 25.04
N ASP A 138 26.18 -3.46 24.10
CA ASP A 138 26.98 -2.83 23.03
C ASP A 138 26.09 -2.05 22.05
N VAL A 139 24.84 -2.50 21.88
CA VAL A 139 23.83 -1.80 21.07
C VAL A 139 23.38 -0.52 21.75
N ILE A 140 23.06 -0.57 23.04
CA ILE A 140 22.68 0.60 23.84
C ILE A 140 23.81 1.63 23.84
N GLU A 141 25.06 1.20 23.99
CA GLU A 141 26.23 2.08 23.95
C GLU A 141 26.37 2.76 22.58
N LYS A 142 26.28 2.02 21.47
CA LYS A 142 26.28 2.59 20.11
C LYS A 142 25.11 3.54 19.85
N ILE A 143 23.92 3.25 20.38
CA ILE A 143 22.76 4.13 20.29
C ILE A 143 23.02 5.43 21.06
N SER A 144 23.62 5.33 22.25
CA SER A 144 24.00 6.49 23.06
C SER A 144 25.05 7.35 22.35
N GLU A 145 26.09 6.75 21.78
CA GLU A 145 27.12 7.45 21.01
C GLU A 145 26.52 8.17 19.79
N ARG A 146 25.58 7.53 19.09
CA ARG A 146 24.86 8.15 17.97
C ARG A 146 24.04 9.34 18.44
N HIS A 147 23.38 9.24 19.60
CA HIS A 147 22.60 10.34 20.17
C HIS A 147 23.49 11.53 20.51
N ASP A 148 24.66 11.30 21.11
CA ASP A 148 25.62 12.35 21.45
C ASP A 148 26.20 13.03 20.20
N LEU A 149 26.44 12.28 19.12
CA LEU A 149 26.86 12.85 17.84
C LEU A 149 25.76 13.73 17.22
N ILE A 150 24.49 13.31 17.31
CA ILE A 150 23.35 14.10 16.82
C ILE A 150 23.20 15.39 17.64
N VAL A 151 23.31 15.31 18.96
CA VAL A 151 23.25 16.48 19.85
C VAL A 151 24.40 17.45 19.55
N LYS A 152 25.63 16.95 19.38
CA LYS A 152 26.78 17.76 18.98
C LYS A 152 26.61 18.41 17.61
N GLU A 153 26.00 17.70 16.65
CA GLU A 153 25.68 18.27 15.34
C GLU A 153 24.60 19.36 15.45
N PHE A 154 23.61 19.18 16.32
CA PHE A 154 22.53 20.15 16.55
C PHE A 154 23.02 21.45 17.23
N LEU A 155 24.00 21.33 18.14
CA LEU A 155 24.60 22.47 18.84
C LEU A 155 25.60 23.28 17.99
N ASN A 156 26.06 22.74 16.86
CA ASN A 156 26.89 23.48 15.91
C ASN A 156 25.99 24.36 15.01
N GLU A 157 25.72 25.59 15.45
CA GLU A 157 24.80 26.56 14.86
C GLU A 157 25.08 26.91 13.38
N GLU A 158 26.29 26.62 12.88
CA GLU A 158 26.69 26.90 11.49
C GLU A 158 26.20 25.83 10.47
N ARG A 159 25.62 24.71 10.92
CA ARG A 159 25.17 23.63 10.04
C ARG A 159 23.65 23.50 9.96
N LYS A 160 23.17 23.16 8.75
CA LYS A 160 21.75 22.91 8.45
C LYS A 160 21.14 21.92 9.45
N ARG A 161 20.00 22.29 10.03
CA ARG A 161 19.17 21.44 10.90
C ARG A 161 19.08 20.00 10.38
N PRO A 162 19.43 18.97 11.17
CA PRO A 162 19.31 17.58 10.77
C PRO A 162 17.89 17.25 10.28
N ARG A 163 17.76 16.80 9.03
CA ARG A 163 16.48 16.34 8.47
C ARG A 163 16.36 14.84 8.62
N ARG A 164 15.50 14.39 9.54
CA ARG A 164 15.15 12.97 9.65
C ARG A 164 14.39 12.55 8.39
N THR A 165 15.00 11.67 7.62
CA THR A 165 14.42 11.11 6.40
C THR A 165 14.02 9.68 6.68
N HIS A 166 12.73 9.38 6.48
CA HIS A 166 12.17 8.04 6.65
C HIS A 166 11.90 7.41 5.29
N THR A 167 12.26 6.14 5.17
CA THR A 167 12.02 5.34 3.97
C THR A 167 10.78 4.49 4.22
N PRO A 168 9.63 4.80 3.60
CA PRO A 168 8.39 4.11 3.92
C PRO A 168 8.42 2.66 3.41
N TYR A 169 7.82 1.76 4.17
CA TYR A 169 7.44 0.43 3.70
C TYR A 169 5.93 0.20 3.91
N MET A 170 5.41 -0.79 3.20
CA MET A 170 4.03 -1.21 3.36
C MET A 170 3.92 -2.74 3.29
N LYS A 171 3.01 -3.31 4.08
CA LYS A 171 2.48 -4.66 3.93
C LYS A 171 0.97 -4.58 3.70
N ILE A 172 0.47 -5.41 2.79
CA ILE A 172 -0.95 -5.57 2.53
C ILE A 172 -1.29 -7.04 2.65
N TYR A 173 -2.22 -7.36 3.54
CA TYR A 173 -2.73 -8.70 3.73
C TYR A 173 -4.08 -8.84 3.02
N LEU A 174 -4.26 -9.89 2.26
CA LEU A 174 -5.49 -10.23 1.55
C LEU A 174 -5.98 -11.61 1.99
N SER A 175 -7.26 -11.69 2.33
CA SER A 175 -7.90 -12.94 2.75
C SER A 175 -9.37 -12.99 2.33
N ARG A 176 -9.91 -14.21 2.24
CA ARG A 176 -11.34 -14.47 2.00
C ARG A 176 -12.20 -14.30 3.25
N SER A 177 -11.59 -14.50 4.42
CA SER A 177 -12.21 -14.37 5.74
C SER A 177 -11.44 -13.35 6.59
N PRO A 178 -12.05 -12.77 7.64
CA PRO A 178 -11.33 -11.94 8.59
C PRO A 178 -10.13 -12.67 9.22
N ILE A 179 -9.04 -11.95 9.46
CA ILE A 179 -7.80 -12.48 10.02
C ILE A 179 -7.69 -12.07 11.49
N SER A 180 -8.10 -12.94 12.41
CA SER A 180 -8.14 -12.65 13.85
C SER A 180 -6.77 -12.31 14.44
N SER A 181 -5.68 -12.86 13.89
CA SER A 181 -4.31 -12.56 14.35
C SER A 181 -3.85 -11.11 14.06
N LEU A 182 -4.61 -10.36 13.26
CA LEU A 182 -4.35 -8.95 12.94
C LEU A 182 -5.31 -7.98 13.64
N GLU A 183 -6.39 -8.48 14.25
CA GLU A 183 -7.35 -7.64 14.96
C GLU A 183 -6.73 -7.01 16.22
N GLY A 184 -7.01 -5.74 16.47
CA GLY A 184 -6.50 -5.01 17.64
C GLY A 184 -5.03 -4.57 17.56
N LYS A 185 -4.29 -4.89 16.49
CA LYS A 185 -2.92 -4.37 16.29
C LYS A 185 -2.96 -2.89 15.93
N SER A 186 -2.25 -2.05 16.70
CA SER A 186 -2.31 -0.58 16.60
C SER A 186 -1.78 0.00 15.29
N ASN A 187 -0.97 -0.75 14.54
CA ASN A 187 -0.37 -0.36 13.28
C ASN A 187 -1.02 -1.03 12.05
N ILE A 188 -2.20 -1.64 12.22
CA ILE A 188 -2.92 -2.33 11.14
C ILE A 188 -4.31 -1.73 10.96
N TYR A 189 -4.64 -1.42 9.71
CA TYR A 189 -5.94 -0.88 9.32
C TYR A 189 -6.72 -1.90 8.49
N HIS A 190 -7.91 -2.26 8.95
CA HIS A 190 -8.80 -3.17 8.24
C HIS A 190 -9.71 -2.42 7.27
N GLN A 191 -9.78 -2.92 6.04
CA GLN A 191 -10.72 -2.49 5.02
C GLN A 191 -11.62 -3.68 4.67
N GLN A 192 -12.93 -3.47 4.83
CA GLN A 192 -13.95 -4.46 4.50
C GLN A 192 -14.01 -4.69 2.97
N PRO A 193 -14.39 -5.89 2.53
CA PRO A 193 -14.63 -6.17 1.12
C PRO A 193 -15.62 -5.16 0.54
N THR A 194 -15.25 -4.53 -0.58
CA THR A 194 -16.14 -3.58 -1.24
C THR A 194 -17.25 -4.38 -1.91
N SER A 195 -18.49 -4.27 -1.43
CA SER A 195 -19.63 -4.72 -2.24
C SER A 195 -19.70 -3.77 -3.44
N THR A 196 -19.29 -4.21 -4.63
CA THR A 196 -19.46 -3.38 -5.82
C THR A 196 -20.95 -3.05 -5.94
N PRO A 197 -21.35 -1.76 -5.91
CA PRO A 197 -22.74 -1.42 -6.18
C PRO A 197 -23.00 -1.90 -7.60
N ARG A 198 -23.94 -2.85 -7.75
CA ARG A 198 -24.38 -3.30 -9.06
C ARG A 198 -24.66 -2.03 -9.85
N ARG A 199 -23.87 -1.75 -10.88
CA ARG A 199 -24.22 -0.74 -11.88
C ARG A 199 -25.56 -1.21 -12.41
N GLY A 200 -26.64 -0.64 -11.87
CA GLY A 200 -27.97 -0.83 -12.39
C GLY A 200 -27.83 -0.51 -13.86
N LYS A 201 -28.28 -1.44 -14.70
CA LYS A 201 -28.37 -1.24 -16.14
C LYS A 201 -29.37 -0.08 -16.30
N GLY A 202 -28.85 1.14 -16.23
CA GLY A 202 -29.58 2.35 -16.51
C GLY A 202 -29.93 2.23 -17.96
N THR A 203 -31.15 1.78 -18.22
CA THR A 203 -31.80 1.95 -19.51
C THR A 203 -32.01 3.46 -19.66
N SER A 204 -30.93 4.19 -19.94
CA SER A 204 -30.99 5.52 -20.50
C SER A 204 -31.48 5.32 -21.93
N GLN A 205 -32.80 5.27 -22.08
CA GLN A 205 -33.42 5.60 -23.35
C GLN A 205 -32.83 6.95 -23.79
N PRO A 206 -32.31 7.08 -25.01
CA PRO A 206 -31.94 8.38 -25.55
C PRO A 206 -33.23 9.19 -25.62
N VAL A 207 -33.32 10.22 -24.78
CA VAL A 207 -34.37 11.23 -24.93
C VAL A 207 -33.99 12.00 -26.18
N ASP A 208 -34.79 11.85 -27.24
CA ASP A 208 -34.65 12.59 -28.48
C ASP A 208 -34.94 14.07 -28.18
N VAL A 209 -33.89 14.87 -28.03
CA VAL A 209 -34.01 16.31 -27.80
C VAL A 209 -34.16 16.97 -29.16
N SER A 210 -35.40 17.21 -29.58
CA SER A 210 -35.70 18.09 -30.70
C SER A 210 -35.07 19.47 -30.46
N MET A 211 -34.13 19.84 -31.34
CA MET A 211 -33.60 21.19 -31.44
C MET A 211 -34.63 22.11 -32.09
N ASP A 212 -35.59 22.60 -31.31
CA ASP A 212 -36.38 23.77 -31.73
C ASP A 212 -36.39 24.80 -30.60
N SER A 213 -36.06 26.04 -30.98
CA SER A 213 -36.14 27.29 -30.20
C SER A 213 -34.94 27.65 -29.32
N ILE A 214 -33.88 28.14 -29.97
CA ILE A 214 -32.93 29.08 -29.35
C ILE A 214 -33.52 30.50 -29.52
N ASN A 215 -34.05 31.07 -28.44
CA ASN A 215 -34.31 32.50 -28.35
C ASN A 215 -33.03 33.22 -27.87
N PRO A 216 -32.52 34.23 -28.60
CA PRO A 216 -31.36 34.99 -28.15
C PRO A 216 -31.72 35.92 -26.99
N VAL A 217 -30.99 35.80 -25.89
CA VAL A 217 -31.06 36.72 -24.74
C VAL A 217 -30.17 37.95 -25.02
N PRO A 218 -30.65 39.18 -24.77
CA PRO A 218 -29.85 40.39 -24.98
C PRO A 218 -28.74 40.53 -23.92
N ILE A 219 -27.53 40.79 -24.41
CA ILE A 219 -26.34 41.10 -23.62
C ILE A 219 -26.43 42.55 -23.15
N ASN A 220 -26.64 42.75 -21.85
CA ASN A 220 -26.48 44.07 -21.23
C ASN A 220 -25.05 44.21 -20.70
N HIS A 221 -24.28 45.07 -21.34
CA HIS A 221 -23.01 45.57 -20.83
C HIS A 221 -23.27 46.56 -19.69
N ALA A 222 -22.79 46.25 -18.48
CA ALA A 222 -22.60 47.24 -17.43
C ALA A 222 -21.20 47.05 -16.83
N ASN A 223 -20.33 47.99 -17.18
CA ASN A 223 -19.06 48.28 -16.52
C ASN A 223 -19.28 48.54 -15.03
N THR A 224 -18.35 48.11 -14.18
CA THR A 224 -17.87 48.92 -13.05
C THR A 224 -16.46 48.46 -12.68
N LEU A 225 -15.46 49.28 -13.04
CA LEU A 225 -14.15 49.28 -12.41
C LEU A 225 -14.31 49.86 -11.00
N SER A 226 -13.74 49.20 -9.99
CA SER A 226 -13.36 49.86 -8.74
C SER A 226 -12.05 49.24 -8.26
N SER A 227 -11.01 50.06 -8.39
CA SER A 227 -9.72 49.89 -7.75
C SER A 227 -9.88 50.10 -6.25
N GLU A 228 -9.35 49.19 -5.44
CA GLU A 228 -9.09 49.47 -4.04
C GLU A 228 -7.62 49.17 -3.73
N VAL A 229 -6.88 50.26 -3.57
CA VAL A 229 -5.52 50.34 -3.04
C VAL A 229 -5.65 50.38 -1.53
N ALA A 230 -4.87 49.57 -0.81
CA ALA A 230 -4.68 49.75 0.62
C ALA A 230 -3.19 49.89 0.96
N PRO A 231 -2.83 50.71 1.97
CA PRO A 231 -1.48 51.21 2.17
C PRO A 231 -0.71 50.49 3.30
N VAL A 232 0.61 50.52 3.13
CA VAL A 232 1.76 50.47 4.09
C VAL A 232 1.65 49.51 5.28
#